data_AF-A0A0G4LM70-F1
#
_entry.id   AF-A0A0G4LM70-F1
#
_cell.length_a   1.000
_cell.length_b   1.000
_cell.length_c   1.000
_cell.angle_alpha   90.00
_cell.angle_beta   90.00
_cell.angle_gamma   90.00
#
_symmetry.space_group_name_H-M   'P 1'
#
loop_
_entity.id
_entity.type
_entity.pdbx_description
1 polymer ?
#
loop_
_entity_poly.entity_id
_entity_poly.type
_entity_poly.pdbx_seq_one_letter_code
_entity_poly.pdbx_strand_id
1 'polypeptide(L)'
;MSEFYTEFVRSGLITASKGKLEAMESTTAIVTPSGEKIEDVAAVVLATGFDPSPCVSFLPDSVLRTLHHSPEHRDLPLALGFHGTQHRDLPTLGFVGFYRSPYWGVMEMQARFLAALWTPENLAKPPSGLAAAVQSEACEKRILALRDDPRCSQFPFGDYAFIMQEMAAALDMTISPPVEPPTPTLPQNNLPMDILTSSRYLSPLADAQAKEENAKVLQYSNDVATAALTSSRFVAHAVFRSLLGTWKLKRSLDSKLPSHPSGHFSGTAQFLLRDATADGLQCASSSDSVAPSVTDPGDPGQEYLYIEEGEFKASNGLVFQARRRYIWRYDEKRDTISV
;
A
#
# COMPACT_ATOMS: atom_id res chain seq x y z
N MET A 1 -0.31 -3.96 -2.16
CA MET A 1 -0.01 -5.07 -3.07
C MET A 1 1.30 -4.75 -3.77
N SER A 2 2.21 -5.70 -3.98
CA SER A 2 3.48 -5.41 -4.67
C SER A 2 3.23 -5.13 -6.16
N GLU A 3 3.75 -4.02 -6.67
CA GLU A 3 3.58 -3.61 -8.08
C GLU A 3 4.46 -4.41 -9.05
N PHE A 4 5.58 -4.95 -8.56
CA PHE A 4 6.59 -5.63 -9.38
C PHE A 4 6.58 -7.15 -9.28
N TYR A 5 5.89 -7.71 -8.28
CA TYR A 5 5.89 -9.15 -8.01
C TYR A 5 5.55 -9.98 -9.26
N THR A 6 4.47 -9.60 -9.97
CA THR A 6 4.03 -10.31 -11.18
C THR A 6 5.05 -10.22 -12.30
N GLU A 7 5.75 -9.09 -12.44
CA GLU A 7 6.79 -8.91 -13.44
C GLU A 7 8.04 -9.74 -13.13
N PHE A 8 8.39 -9.90 -11.85
CA PHE A 8 9.46 -10.81 -11.45
C PHE A 8 9.13 -12.28 -11.67
N VAL A 9 7.87 -12.67 -11.43
CA VAL A 9 7.40 -14.01 -11.78
C VAL A 9 7.46 -14.22 -13.30
N ARG A 10 6.96 -13.26 -14.09
CA ARG A 10 6.94 -13.33 -15.56
C ARG A 10 8.35 -13.40 -16.17
N SER A 11 9.31 -12.70 -15.58
CA SER A 11 10.72 -12.69 -16.03
C SER A 11 11.54 -13.87 -15.51
N GLY A 12 11.00 -14.70 -14.62
CA GLY A 12 11.69 -15.85 -14.03
C GLY A 12 12.66 -15.49 -12.90
N LEU A 13 12.61 -14.24 -12.40
CA LEU A 13 13.41 -13.80 -11.25
C LEU A 13 12.80 -14.23 -9.91
N ILE A 14 11.49 -14.47 -9.87
CA ILE A 14 10.81 -15.13 -8.76
C ILE A 14 10.18 -16.42 -9.27
N THR A 15 10.48 -17.53 -8.62
CA THR A 15 9.78 -18.80 -8.80
C THR A 15 8.83 -19.00 -7.63
N ALA A 16 7.54 -19.15 -7.92
CA ALA A 16 6.52 -19.39 -6.90
C ALA A 16 6.35 -20.89 -6.68
N SER A 17 6.48 -21.34 -5.42
CA SER A 17 6.09 -22.67 -4.98
C SER A 17 4.85 -22.59 -4.09
N LYS A 18 3.98 -23.60 -4.15
CA LYS A 18 2.77 -23.69 -3.33
C LYS A 18 2.99 -24.68 -2.20
N GLY A 19 3.11 -24.18 -0.98
CA GLY A 19 3.26 -25.00 0.21
C GLY A 19 3.86 -24.23 1.38
N LYS A 20 4.41 -24.96 2.34
CA LYS A 20 5.19 -24.43 3.46
C LYS A 20 6.57 -25.05 3.47
N LEU A 21 7.56 -24.32 3.96
CA LEU A 21 8.87 -24.90 4.28
C LEU A 21 8.69 -25.90 5.42
N GLU A 22 9.01 -27.17 5.16
CA GLU A 22 8.94 -28.26 6.14
C GLU A 22 10.30 -28.44 6.83
N ALA A 23 11.37 -28.54 6.04
CA ALA A 23 12.72 -28.76 6.53
C ALA A 23 13.77 -28.17 5.60
N MET A 24 14.98 -27.98 6.15
CA MET A 24 16.19 -27.66 5.41
C MET A 24 17.19 -28.81 5.58
N GLU A 25 17.63 -29.40 4.47
CA GLU A 25 18.68 -30.41 4.43
C GLU A 25 19.91 -29.79 3.73
N SER A 26 20.90 -29.34 4.52
CA SER A 26 22.03 -28.56 4.00
C SER A 26 21.57 -27.30 3.24
N THR A 27 21.65 -27.29 1.91
CA THR A 27 21.24 -26.19 1.02
C THR A 27 19.93 -26.50 0.28
N THR A 28 19.22 -27.56 0.67
CA THR A 28 17.98 -27.98 0.04
C THR A 28 16.79 -27.70 0.97
N ALA A 29 15.86 -26.87 0.50
CA ALA A 29 14.57 -26.66 1.16
C ALA A 29 13.56 -27.72 0.69
N ILE A 30 12.83 -28.30 1.65
CA ILE A 30 11.75 -29.26 1.39
C ILE A 30 10.41 -28.57 1.63
N VAL A 31 9.52 -28.62 0.64
CA VAL A 31 8.21 -27.98 0.67
C VAL A 31 7.11 -29.02 0.90
N THR A 32 6.23 -28.77 1.88
CA THR A 32 5.05 -29.58 2.16
C THR A 32 3.78 -28.91 1.61
N PRO A 33 2.78 -29.66 1.08
CA PRO A 33 2.69 -31.12 1.03
C PRO A 33 3.26 -31.75 -0.25
N SER A 34 3.85 -30.98 -1.16
CA SER A 34 4.32 -31.47 -2.47
C SER A 34 5.56 -32.38 -2.37
N GLY A 35 6.35 -32.25 -1.32
CA GLY A 35 7.69 -32.84 -1.23
C GLY A 35 8.69 -32.20 -2.20
N GLU A 36 8.36 -31.04 -2.79
CA GLU A 36 9.24 -30.33 -3.71
C GLU A 36 10.55 -29.97 -3.02
N LYS A 37 11.66 -30.19 -3.72
CA LYS A 37 13.00 -29.87 -3.26
C LYS A 37 13.53 -28.66 -4.03
N ILE A 38 13.83 -27.59 -3.31
CA ILE A 38 14.48 -26.40 -3.86
C ILE A 38 15.94 -26.46 -3.42
N GLU A 39 16.84 -26.67 -4.38
CA GLU A 39 18.28 -26.82 -4.14
C GLU A 39 19.01 -25.47 -4.18
N ASP A 40 20.29 -25.48 -3.80
CA ASP A 40 21.18 -24.31 -3.82
C ASP A 40 20.65 -23.07 -3.07
N VAL A 41 19.91 -23.30 -1.98
CA VAL A 41 19.40 -22.24 -1.12
C VAL A 41 20.56 -21.62 -0.34
N ALA A 42 20.92 -20.39 -0.69
CA ALA A 42 21.95 -19.61 0.00
C ALA A 42 21.44 -18.95 1.30
N ALA A 43 20.15 -18.59 1.35
CA ALA A 43 19.55 -17.92 2.49
C ALA A 43 18.04 -18.17 2.58
N VAL A 44 17.50 -18.14 3.79
CA VAL A 44 16.06 -18.22 4.07
C VAL A 44 15.62 -16.94 4.79
N VAL A 45 14.62 -16.25 4.25
CA VAL A 45 14.02 -15.05 4.85
C VAL A 45 12.64 -15.40 5.38
N LEU A 46 12.45 -15.35 6.70
CA LEU A 46 11.18 -15.65 7.36
C LEU A 46 10.28 -14.41 7.38
N ALA A 47 9.55 -14.18 6.29
CA ALA A 47 8.54 -13.11 6.20
C ALA A 47 7.18 -13.53 6.80
N THR A 48 7.18 -14.08 8.03
CA THR A 48 6.02 -14.72 8.68
C THR A 48 5.17 -13.78 9.55
N GLY A 49 5.38 -12.47 9.42
CA GLY A 49 4.65 -11.44 10.16
C GLY A 49 5.27 -11.11 11.52
N PHE A 50 4.49 -10.46 12.38
CA PHE A 50 4.90 -10.00 13.71
C PHE A 50 4.00 -10.60 14.78
N ASP A 51 4.57 -10.82 15.98
CA ASP A 51 3.80 -11.20 17.17
C ASP A 51 3.51 -9.95 18.02
N PRO A 52 2.24 -9.55 18.18
CA PRO A 52 1.85 -8.42 19.03
C PRO A 52 1.86 -8.72 20.53
N SER A 53 1.96 -9.99 20.94
CA SER A 53 1.85 -10.40 22.36
C SER A 53 2.94 -9.79 23.27
N PRO A 54 4.22 -9.69 22.86
CA PRO A 54 5.23 -9.04 23.67
C PRO A 54 4.93 -7.57 23.97
N CYS A 55 4.22 -6.88 23.07
CA CYS A 55 3.88 -5.46 23.22
C CYS A 55 2.92 -5.18 24.38
N VAL A 56 2.27 -6.21 24.94
CA VAL A 56 1.33 -6.06 26.07
C VAL A 56 1.84 -6.72 27.36
N SER A 57 3.06 -7.26 27.34
CA SER A 57 3.69 -7.95 28.48
C SER A 57 3.94 -7.05 29.69
N PHE A 58 3.89 -5.73 29.51
CA PHE A 58 4.01 -4.76 30.60
C PHE A 58 2.73 -4.69 31.47
N LEU A 59 1.60 -5.24 30.99
CA LEU A 59 0.36 -5.26 31.75
C LEU A 59 0.39 -6.35 32.84
N PRO A 60 -0.18 -6.10 34.04
CA PRO A 60 -0.25 -7.12 35.09
C PRO A 60 -1.05 -8.36 34.67
N ASP A 61 -0.71 -9.53 35.22
CA ASP A 61 -1.39 -10.81 34.92
C ASP A 61 -2.91 -10.77 35.16
N SER A 62 -3.38 -9.99 36.13
CA SER A 62 -4.82 -9.81 36.35
C SER A 62 -5.49 -9.12 35.16
N VAL A 63 -4.84 -8.10 34.60
CA VAL A 63 -5.32 -7.35 33.43
C VAL A 63 -5.28 -8.22 32.19
N LEU A 64 -4.17 -8.95 31.96
CA LEU A 64 -4.04 -9.87 30.82
C LEU A 64 -5.10 -10.98 30.85
N ARG A 65 -5.42 -11.52 32.03
CA ARG A 65 -6.52 -12.49 32.19
C ARG A 65 -7.88 -11.89 31.85
N THR A 66 -8.16 -10.67 32.31
CA THR A 66 -9.40 -9.96 31.95
C THR A 66 -9.51 -9.72 30.45
N LEU A 67 -8.41 -9.40 29.77
CA LEU A 67 -8.37 -9.22 28.30
C LEU A 67 -8.36 -10.53 27.51
N HIS A 68 -8.50 -11.68 28.19
CA HIS A 68 -8.36 -13.02 27.62
C HIS A 68 -7.09 -13.17 26.78
N HIS A 69 -5.95 -12.63 27.25
CA HIS A 69 -4.70 -12.68 26.50
C HIS A 69 -4.31 -14.11 26.15
N SER A 70 -3.98 -14.35 24.88
CA SER A 70 -3.51 -15.65 24.40
C SER A 70 -2.35 -15.48 23.42
N PRO A 71 -1.10 -15.76 23.83
CA PRO A 71 0.07 -15.66 22.95
C PRO A 71 0.10 -16.74 21.86
N GLU A 72 -0.68 -17.80 21.99
CA GLU A 72 -0.84 -18.85 20.97
C GLU A 72 -1.62 -18.31 19.76
N HIS A 73 -2.55 -17.38 19.98
CA HIS A 73 -3.39 -16.78 18.95
C HIS A 73 -2.82 -15.44 18.46
N ARG A 74 -1.68 -15.49 17.77
CA ARG A 74 -0.94 -14.29 17.30
C ARG A 74 -1.79 -13.27 16.54
N ASP A 75 -2.76 -13.75 15.76
CA ASP A 75 -3.64 -12.88 14.97
C ASP A 75 -4.74 -12.19 15.80
N LEU A 76 -5.05 -12.74 16.98
CA LEU A 76 -6.15 -12.33 17.86
C LEU A 76 -5.74 -12.44 19.35
N PRO A 77 -4.65 -11.77 19.76
CA PRO A 77 -4.02 -12.02 21.05
C PRO A 77 -4.85 -11.51 22.23
N LEU A 78 -5.67 -10.47 22.05
CA LEU A 78 -6.54 -9.87 23.08
C LEU A 78 -8.00 -9.89 22.62
N ALA A 79 -8.92 -10.12 23.55
CA ALA A 79 -10.36 -9.95 23.33
C ALA A 79 -10.76 -8.53 23.75
N LEU A 80 -10.79 -7.62 22.78
CA LEU A 80 -11.15 -6.22 22.97
C LEU A 80 -12.56 -5.93 22.42
N GLY A 81 -13.32 -5.17 23.19
CA GLY A 81 -14.60 -4.63 22.81
C GLY A 81 -14.49 -3.52 21.76
N PHE A 82 -15.63 -3.25 21.13
CA PHE A 82 -15.86 -2.16 20.17
C PHE A 82 -14.69 -1.90 19.19
N HIS A 83 -14.50 -2.84 18.26
CA HIS A 83 -13.45 -2.83 17.22
C HIS A 83 -12.03 -2.58 17.74
N GLY A 84 -11.64 -3.23 18.85
CA GLY A 84 -10.26 -3.23 19.31
C GLY A 84 -9.87 -2.04 20.18
N THR A 85 -10.82 -1.43 20.89
CA THR A 85 -10.59 -0.18 21.65
C THR A 85 -10.47 -0.38 23.15
N GLN A 86 -11.34 -1.17 23.77
CA GLN A 86 -11.50 -1.16 25.23
C GLN A 86 -11.94 -2.53 25.76
N HIS A 87 -11.93 -2.69 27.08
CA HIS A 87 -12.64 -3.77 27.76
C HIS A 87 -13.46 -3.19 28.93
N ARG A 88 -14.74 -3.57 29.06
CA ARG A 88 -15.68 -2.90 29.98
C ARG A 88 -15.22 -2.92 31.45
N ASP A 89 -14.56 -4.00 31.85
CA ASP A 89 -14.06 -4.21 33.21
C ASP A 89 -12.74 -3.47 33.48
N LEU A 90 -12.18 -2.82 32.46
CA LEU A 90 -10.95 -2.03 32.50
C LEU A 90 -11.22 -0.64 31.90
N PRO A 91 -12.14 0.17 32.48
CA PRO A 91 -12.63 1.40 31.87
C PRO A 91 -11.57 2.49 31.70
N THR A 92 -10.44 2.37 32.39
CA THR A 92 -9.31 3.31 32.33
C THR A 92 -8.18 2.84 31.40
N LEU A 93 -8.36 1.71 30.70
CA LEU A 93 -7.41 1.17 29.74
C LEU A 93 -8.03 1.17 28.33
N GLY A 94 -7.29 1.73 27.38
CA GLY A 94 -7.71 1.83 25.98
C GLY A 94 -6.57 1.46 25.03
N PHE A 95 -6.95 1.01 23.85
CA PHE A 95 -6.07 0.54 22.79
C PHE A 95 -6.39 1.29 21.49
N VAL A 96 -5.35 1.77 20.83
CA VAL A 96 -5.42 2.36 19.48
C VAL A 96 -4.45 1.61 18.60
N GLY A 97 -4.91 1.19 17.41
CA GLY A 97 -4.10 0.42 16.48
C GLY A 97 -3.94 -1.05 16.86
N PHE A 98 -4.56 -1.52 17.95
CA PHE A 98 -4.56 -2.93 18.34
C PHE A 98 -5.65 -3.72 17.61
N TYR A 99 -5.60 -3.67 16.28
CA TYR A 99 -6.50 -4.38 15.37
C TYR A 99 -5.73 -4.76 14.10
N ARG A 100 -6.27 -5.72 13.34
CA ARG A 100 -5.62 -6.21 12.13
C ARG A 100 -6.13 -5.42 10.92
N SER A 101 -5.51 -4.29 10.61
CA SER A 101 -5.57 -3.59 9.31
C SER A 101 -4.67 -2.34 9.29
N PRO A 102 -4.20 -1.83 8.13
CA PRO A 102 -3.32 -0.67 8.07
C PRO A 102 -4.08 0.66 7.87
N TYR A 103 -5.26 0.83 8.46
CA TYR A 103 -6.13 1.97 8.19
C TYR A 103 -6.02 3.06 9.26
N TRP A 104 -5.29 4.13 8.93
CA TRP A 104 -5.17 5.33 9.78
C TRP A 104 -6.52 5.92 10.20
N GLY A 105 -7.51 5.93 9.31
CA GLY A 105 -8.87 6.38 9.63
C GLY A 105 -9.51 5.61 10.78
N VAL A 106 -9.26 4.29 10.87
CA VAL A 106 -9.78 3.48 11.98
C VAL A 106 -9.05 3.84 13.27
N MET A 107 -7.73 3.99 13.24
CA MET A 107 -6.96 4.39 14.43
C MET A 107 -7.38 5.77 14.94
N GLU A 108 -7.65 6.71 14.04
CA GLU A 108 -8.21 8.02 14.38
C GLU A 108 -9.58 7.87 15.07
N MET A 109 -10.47 7.04 14.54
CA MET A 109 -11.77 6.78 15.14
C MET A 109 -11.68 6.10 16.51
N GLN A 110 -10.79 5.12 16.67
CA GLN A 110 -10.50 4.49 17.95
C GLN A 110 -10.04 5.52 18.99
N ALA A 111 -9.15 6.43 18.60
CA ALA A 111 -8.68 7.51 19.46
C ALA A 111 -9.81 8.48 19.84
N ARG A 112 -10.65 8.88 18.88
CA ARG A 112 -11.84 9.73 19.13
C ARG A 112 -12.82 9.05 20.08
N PHE A 113 -13.06 7.75 19.90
CA PHE A 113 -13.92 6.94 20.76
C PHE A 113 -13.40 6.91 22.20
N LEU A 114 -12.11 6.62 22.41
CA LEU A 114 -11.50 6.62 23.74
C LEU A 114 -11.49 8.03 24.38
N ALA A 115 -11.25 9.07 23.59
CA ALA A 115 -11.33 10.45 24.06
C ALA A 115 -12.75 10.78 24.55
N ALA A 116 -13.78 10.38 23.79
CA ALA A 116 -15.18 10.56 24.20
C ALA A 116 -15.52 9.74 25.46
N LEU A 117 -15.02 8.50 25.55
CA LEU A 117 -15.20 7.62 26.71
C LEU A 117 -14.64 8.21 28.01
N TRP A 118 -13.48 8.85 27.93
CA TRP A 118 -12.78 9.38 29.11
C TRP A 118 -13.07 10.85 29.40
N THR A 119 -13.75 11.55 28.50
CA THR A 119 -14.16 12.94 28.74
C THR A 119 -15.32 12.96 29.73
N PRO A 120 -15.16 13.60 30.90
CA PRO A 120 -16.24 13.75 31.87
C PRO A 120 -17.44 14.51 31.29
N GLU A 121 -18.66 14.13 31.69
CA GLU A 121 -19.91 14.73 31.19
C GLU A 121 -20.00 16.24 31.46
N ASN A 122 -19.34 16.73 32.51
CA ASN A 122 -19.31 18.15 32.84
C ASN A 122 -18.42 18.98 31.89
N LEU A 123 -17.54 18.33 31.11
CA LEU A 123 -16.72 18.98 30.09
C LEU A 123 -17.34 18.88 28.69
N ALA A 124 -17.91 17.73 28.36
CA ALA A 124 -18.62 17.54 27.09
C ALA A 124 -19.74 16.52 27.25
N LYS A 125 -20.86 16.75 26.57
CA LYS A 125 -21.96 15.77 26.50
C LYS A 125 -21.46 14.53 25.75
N PRO A 126 -21.61 13.32 26.33
CA PRO A 126 -21.20 12.09 25.64
C PRO A 126 -22.06 11.85 24.39
N PRO A 127 -21.48 11.32 23.30
CA PRO A 127 -22.24 10.88 22.14
C PRO A 127 -23.32 9.86 22.51
N SER A 128 -24.45 9.90 21.80
CA SER A 128 -25.62 9.08 22.12
C SER A 128 -25.38 7.58 21.96
N GLY A 129 -24.56 7.19 20.97
CA GLY A 129 -24.21 5.79 20.72
C GLY A 129 -23.11 5.23 21.63
N LEU A 130 -22.38 6.07 22.36
CA LEU A 130 -21.19 5.70 23.12
C LEU A 130 -21.47 4.62 24.18
N ALA A 131 -22.53 4.80 24.98
CA ALA A 131 -22.85 3.88 26.06
C ALA A 131 -23.18 2.47 25.53
N ALA A 132 -23.96 2.38 24.44
CA ALA A 132 -24.29 1.11 23.81
C ALA A 132 -23.05 0.41 23.22
N ALA A 133 -22.16 1.19 22.60
CA ALA A 133 -20.89 0.70 22.06
C ALA A 133 -19.98 0.11 23.16
N VAL A 134 -19.85 0.79 24.31
CA VAL A 134 -19.06 0.32 25.46
C VAL A 134 -19.61 -0.96 26.06
N GLN A 135 -20.94 -1.07 26.18
CA GLN A 135 -21.61 -2.20 26.79
C GLN A 135 -21.78 -3.40 25.86
N SER A 136 -21.53 -3.25 24.56
CA SER A 136 -21.59 -4.39 23.62
C SER A 136 -20.48 -5.39 23.92
N GLU A 137 -20.79 -6.70 23.93
CA GLU A 137 -19.80 -7.78 24.02
C GLU A 137 -19.57 -8.49 22.68
N ALA A 138 -20.17 -7.96 21.60
CA ALA A 138 -20.20 -8.64 20.32
C ALA A 138 -18.78 -8.84 19.75
N CYS A 139 -17.90 -7.85 19.93
CA CYS A 139 -16.51 -7.91 19.47
C CYS A 139 -15.71 -8.94 20.28
N GLU A 140 -15.73 -8.89 21.62
CA GLU A 140 -15.01 -9.87 22.45
C GLU A 140 -15.46 -11.30 22.13
N LYS A 141 -16.77 -11.54 22.07
CA LYS A 141 -17.34 -12.85 21.73
C LYS A 141 -16.92 -13.32 20.34
N ARG A 142 -16.91 -12.41 19.35
CA ARG A 142 -16.46 -12.72 18.00
C ARG A 142 -14.99 -13.08 17.95
N ILE A 143 -14.13 -12.36 18.69
CA ILE A 143 -12.70 -12.65 18.81
C ILE A 143 -12.48 -14.06 19.34
N LEU A 144 -13.11 -14.35 20.49
CA LEU A 144 -12.95 -15.63 21.16
C LEU A 144 -13.44 -16.79 20.28
N ALA A 145 -14.55 -16.60 19.54
CA ALA A 145 -15.07 -17.60 18.63
C ALA A 145 -14.20 -17.84 17.38
N LEU A 146 -13.33 -16.91 17.00
CA LEU A 146 -12.53 -16.97 15.78
C LEU A 146 -11.12 -17.52 15.97
N ARG A 147 -10.62 -17.56 17.21
CA ARG A 147 -9.26 -17.97 17.56
C ARG A 147 -8.85 -19.31 16.95
N ASP A 148 -9.76 -20.28 17.00
CA ASP A 148 -9.55 -21.63 16.46
C ASP A 148 -10.31 -21.89 15.16
N ASP A 149 -10.98 -20.89 14.57
CA ASP A 149 -11.74 -21.10 13.33
C ASP A 149 -10.79 -21.09 12.13
N PRO A 150 -10.60 -22.22 11.41
CA PRO A 150 -9.71 -22.27 10.24
C PRO A 150 -10.20 -21.41 9.07
N ARG A 151 -11.42 -20.88 9.14
CA ARG A 151 -12.01 -19.95 8.16
C ARG A 151 -11.89 -18.50 8.59
N CYS A 152 -11.24 -18.20 9.72
CA CYS A 152 -11.00 -16.83 10.14
C CYS A 152 -10.34 -16.05 9.00
N SER A 153 -10.99 -14.97 8.56
CA SER A 153 -10.43 -14.12 7.52
C SER A 153 -9.18 -13.41 8.03
N GLN A 154 -8.37 -12.93 7.09
CA GLN A 154 -7.23 -12.07 7.42
C GLN A 154 -7.66 -10.85 8.25
N PHE A 155 -8.84 -10.29 7.96
CA PHE A 155 -9.44 -9.15 8.65
C PHE A 155 -10.80 -9.56 9.24
N PRO A 156 -10.84 -10.07 10.48
CA PRO A 156 -12.02 -10.72 11.05
C PRO A 156 -13.14 -9.79 11.54
N PHE A 157 -12.89 -8.48 11.60
CA PHE A 157 -13.78 -7.50 12.24
C PHE A 157 -14.59 -6.63 11.28
N GLY A 158 -14.68 -7.06 10.02
CA GLY A 158 -15.35 -6.34 8.95
C GLY A 158 -14.38 -5.51 8.11
N ASP A 159 -14.92 -4.96 7.03
CA ASP A 159 -14.17 -4.08 6.14
C ASP A 159 -14.05 -2.66 6.71
N TYR A 160 -13.27 -1.82 6.02
CA TYR A 160 -13.06 -0.43 6.41
C TYR A 160 -14.37 0.35 6.53
N ALA A 161 -15.30 0.20 5.58
CA ALA A 161 -16.54 0.96 5.56
C ALA A 161 -17.43 0.61 6.76
N PHE A 162 -17.55 -0.69 7.07
CA PHE A 162 -18.28 -1.18 8.21
C PHE A 162 -17.72 -0.61 9.53
N ILE A 163 -16.42 -0.71 9.75
CA ILE A 163 -15.79 -0.23 10.99
C ILE A 163 -15.94 1.28 11.14
N MET A 164 -15.72 2.04 10.06
CA MET A 164 -15.88 3.50 10.07
C MET A 164 -17.32 3.90 10.38
N GLN A 165 -18.31 3.17 9.86
CA GLN A 165 -19.72 3.46 10.11
C GLN A 165 -20.16 3.13 11.54
N GLU A 166 -19.72 2.00 12.09
CA GLU A 166 -20.00 1.64 13.49
C GLU A 166 -19.38 2.67 14.45
N MET A 167 -18.13 3.05 14.20
CA MET A 167 -17.44 4.10 14.97
C MET A 167 -18.14 5.45 14.85
N ALA A 168 -18.54 5.84 13.64
CA ALA A 168 -19.25 7.09 13.40
C ALA A 168 -20.58 7.11 14.15
N ALA A 169 -21.34 6.01 14.13
CA ALA A 169 -22.59 5.89 14.88
C ALA A 169 -22.37 6.02 16.40
N ALA A 170 -21.30 5.43 16.95
CA ALA A 170 -20.96 5.57 18.37
C ALA A 170 -20.51 6.99 18.75
N LEU A 171 -20.03 7.78 17.80
CA LEU A 171 -19.50 9.13 17.98
C LEU A 171 -20.47 10.25 17.55
N ASP A 172 -21.73 9.92 17.22
CA ASP A 172 -22.71 10.84 16.64
C ASP A 172 -22.16 11.60 15.40
N MET A 173 -21.38 10.90 14.59
CA MET A 173 -20.80 11.42 13.37
C MET A 173 -21.60 10.97 12.14
N THR A 174 -21.73 11.88 11.19
CA THR A 174 -22.40 11.60 9.91
C THR A 174 -21.37 11.65 8.79
N ILE A 175 -21.45 10.68 7.88
CA ILE A 175 -20.67 10.72 6.66
C ILE A 175 -21.10 11.93 5.80
N SER A 176 -20.16 12.77 5.39
CA SER A 176 -20.41 13.88 4.48
C SER A 176 -20.87 13.35 3.13
N PRO A 177 -21.68 14.06 2.34
CA PRO A 177 -21.99 13.63 0.97
C PRO A 177 -20.72 13.58 0.09
N PRO A 178 -20.79 12.92 -1.07
CA PRO A 178 -19.74 13.00 -2.09
C PRO A 178 -19.48 14.45 -2.51
N VAL A 179 -18.26 14.72 -2.99
CA VAL A 179 -17.86 16.05 -3.47
C VAL A 179 -18.55 16.36 -4.80
N GLU A 180 -18.97 17.62 -4.96
CA GLU A 180 -19.55 18.18 -6.18
C GLU A 180 -18.51 19.02 -6.95
N PRO A 181 -18.43 18.93 -8.29
CA PRO A 181 -19.20 18.00 -9.14
C PRO A 181 -18.75 16.54 -8.96
N PRO A 182 -19.63 15.56 -9.21
CA PRO A 182 -19.26 14.16 -9.13
C PRO A 182 -18.21 13.81 -10.19
N THR A 183 -17.46 12.73 -9.95
CA THR A 183 -16.57 12.18 -10.97
C THR A 183 -17.38 11.73 -12.20
N PRO A 184 -16.75 11.54 -13.37
CA PRO A 184 -17.41 10.89 -14.50
C PRO A 184 -18.00 9.52 -14.12
N THR A 185 -19.05 9.11 -14.83
CA THR A 185 -19.69 7.82 -14.61
C THR A 185 -18.83 6.67 -15.11
N LEU A 186 -18.84 5.57 -14.35
CA LEU A 186 -18.10 4.37 -14.68
C LEU A 186 -18.88 3.51 -15.69
N PRO A 187 -18.23 2.93 -16.72
CA PRO A 187 -18.90 2.13 -17.74
C PRO A 187 -19.63 0.89 -17.19
N GLN A 188 -19.21 0.36 -16.04
CA GLN A 188 -19.73 -0.89 -15.49
C GLN A 188 -21.12 -0.74 -14.86
N ASN A 189 -21.44 0.44 -14.33
CA ASN A 189 -22.69 0.67 -13.59
C ASN A 189 -23.36 2.02 -13.87
N ASN A 190 -22.78 2.87 -14.73
CA ASN A 190 -23.26 4.23 -15.04
C ASN A 190 -23.39 5.15 -13.82
N LEU A 191 -22.60 4.92 -12.77
CA LEU A 191 -22.58 5.75 -11.56
C LEU A 191 -21.21 6.43 -11.41
N PRO A 192 -21.15 7.61 -10.78
CA PRO A 192 -19.87 8.21 -10.38
C PRO A 192 -19.19 7.36 -9.29
N MET A 193 -17.92 7.64 -9.03
CA MET A 193 -17.19 7.08 -7.91
C MET A 193 -17.62 7.75 -6.62
N ASP A 194 -18.06 6.95 -5.64
CA ASP A 194 -18.25 7.41 -4.27
C ASP A 194 -17.00 7.10 -3.44
N ILE A 195 -16.05 8.03 -3.43
CA ILE A 195 -14.74 7.84 -2.81
C ILE A 195 -14.90 7.90 -1.28
N LEU A 196 -14.61 6.78 -0.61
CA LEU A 196 -14.66 6.69 0.85
C LEU A 196 -13.27 6.89 1.45
N THR A 197 -13.09 8.02 2.15
CA THR A 197 -11.90 8.32 2.96
C THR A 197 -12.32 8.68 4.39
N SER A 198 -11.37 8.68 5.34
CA SER A 198 -11.65 9.12 6.72
C SER A 198 -12.12 10.58 6.80
N SER A 199 -11.70 11.43 5.85
CA SER A 199 -12.13 12.84 5.74
C SER A 199 -13.63 13.02 5.51
N ARG A 200 -14.35 11.97 5.11
CA ARG A 200 -15.82 12.03 5.04
C ARG A 200 -16.48 11.95 6.41
N TYR A 201 -15.74 11.62 7.46
CA TYR A 201 -16.23 11.57 8.82
C TYR A 201 -15.56 12.68 9.65
N LEU A 202 -16.00 13.91 9.42
CA LEU A 202 -15.51 15.06 10.17
C LEU A 202 -16.13 15.09 11.57
N SER A 203 -15.32 15.42 12.59
CA SER A 203 -15.82 15.54 13.96
C SER A 203 -16.84 16.69 14.06
N PRO A 204 -17.95 16.52 14.81
CA PRO A 204 -18.87 17.61 15.14
C PRO A 204 -18.19 18.78 15.86
N LEU A 205 -17.06 18.51 16.52
CA LEU A 205 -16.27 19.48 17.26
C LEU A 205 -15.19 20.15 16.40
N ALA A 206 -15.12 19.86 15.09
CA ALA A 206 -14.11 20.45 14.21
C ALA A 206 -14.25 21.98 14.13
N ASP A 207 -13.13 22.67 14.32
CA ASP A 207 -13.04 24.12 14.16
C ASP A 207 -13.03 24.54 12.68
N ALA A 208 -12.95 25.85 12.44
CA ALA A 208 -12.98 26.40 11.08
C ALA A 208 -11.78 25.94 10.23
N GLN A 209 -10.60 25.84 10.84
CA GLN A 209 -9.38 25.42 10.13
C GLN A 209 -9.47 23.95 9.74
N ALA A 210 -9.87 23.07 10.67
CA ALA A 210 -10.07 21.65 10.40
C ALA A 210 -11.13 21.41 9.31
N LYS A 211 -12.21 22.21 9.27
CA LYS A 211 -13.22 22.16 8.21
C LYS A 211 -12.64 22.54 6.85
N GLU A 212 -11.83 23.60 6.78
CA GLU A 212 -11.19 24.06 5.55
C GLU A 212 -10.21 23.01 5.01
N GLU A 213 -9.32 22.49 5.86
CA GLU A 213 -8.36 21.46 5.46
C GLU A 213 -9.06 20.16 5.03
N ASN A 214 -10.12 19.77 5.73
CA ASN A 214 -10.92 18.60 5.34
C ASN A 214 -11.55 18.77 3.95
N ALA A 215 -12.06 19.97 3.64
CA ALA A 215 -12.62 20.28 2.33
C ALA A 215 -11.54 20.19 1.22
N LYS A 216 -10.32 20.66 1.48
CA LYS A 216 -9.18 20.54 0.54
C LYS A 216 -8.83 19.07 0.27
N VAL A 217 -8.78 18.23 1.30
CA VAL A 217 -8.45 16.79 1.15
C VAL A 217 -9.53 16.05 0.36
N LEU A 218 -10.81 16.34 0.63
CA LEU A 218 -11.93 15.77 -0.12
C LEU A 218 -11.89 16.18 -1.59
N GLN A 219 -11.68 17.48 -1.86
CA GLN A 219 -11.57 18.00 -3.23
C GLN A 219 -10.37 17.38 -3.96
N TYR A 220 -9.20 17.33 -3.34
CA TYR A 220 -7.99 16.74 -3.91
C TYR A 220 -8.23 15.27 -4.33
N SER A 221 -8.89 14.50 -3.47
CA SER A 221 -9.19 13.09 -3.78
C SER A 221 -10.14 12.95 -4.98
N ASN A 222 -11.15 13.82 -5.09
CA ASN A 222 -12.04 13.87 -6.26
C ASN A 222 -11.28 14.29 -7.53
N ASP A 223 -10.45 15.35 -7.45
CA ASP A 223 -9.69 15.87 -8.59
C ASP A 223 -8.73 14.82 -9.16
N VAL A 224 -8.03 14.08 -8.29
CA VAL A 224 -7.13 12.99 -8.70
C VAL A 224 -7.91 11.87 -9.41
N ALA A 225 -9.07 11.47 -8.86
CA ALA A 225 -9.90 10.43 -9.47
C ALA A 225 -10.47 10.90 -10.82
N THR A 226 -10.96 12.13 -10.90
CA THR A 226 -11.46 12.74 -12.14
C THR A 226 -10.35 12.83 -13.19
N ALA A 227 -9.14 13.27 -12.82
CA ALA A 227 -7.99 13.30 -13.72
C ALA A 227 -7.62 11.89 -14.21
N ALA A 228 -7.64 10.88 -13.34
CA ALA A 228 -7.38 9.48 -13.72
C ALA A 228 -8.42 8.92 -14.71
N LEU A 229 -9.67 9.38 -14.63
CA LEU A 229 -10.76 8.95 -15.51
C LEU A 229 -10.84 9.72 -16.84
N THR A 230 -10.35 10.96 -16.88
CA THR A 230 -10.58 11.88 -18.03
C THR A 230 -9.32 12.27 -18.77
N SER A 231 -8.14 11.96 -18.24
CA SER A 231 -6.86 12.37 -18.80
C SER A 231 -5.87 11.21 -18.87
N SER A 232 -4.63 11.51 -19.26
CA SER A 232 -3.53 10.54 -19.27
C SER A 232 -2.85 10.35 -17.90
N ARG A 233 -3.45 10.85 -16.81
CA ARG A 233 -2.89 10.68 -15.46
C ARG A 233 -2.70 9.20 -15.15
N PHE A 234 -1.50 8.86 -14.67
CA PHE A 234 -0.98 7.51 -14.38
C PHE A 234 -0.63 6.65 -15.61
N VAL A 235 -0.78 7.16 -16.84
CA VAL A 235 -0.38 6.40 -18.05
C VAL A 235 1.14 6.24 -18.09
N ALA A 236 1.90 7.28 -17.79
CA ALA A 236 3.35 7.20 -17.74
C ALA A 236 3.81 6.21 -16.65
N HIS A 237 3.18 6.23 -15.47
CA HIS A 237 3.46 5.23 -14.44
C HIS A 237 3.23 3.79 -14.96
N ALA A 238 2.08 3.55 -15.58
CA ALA A 238 1.72 2.23 -16.08
C ALA A 238 2.67 1.75 -17.18
N VAL A 239 3.09 2.64 -18.09
CA VAL A 239 4.10 2.35 -19.12
C VAL A 239 5.42 2.01 -18.45
N PHE A 240 5.90 2.86 -17.54
CA PHE A 240 7.17 2.65 -16.84
C PHE A 240 7.18 1.30 -16.12
N ARG A 241 6.17 1.00 -15.29
CA ARG A 241 6.04 -0.30 -14.61
C ARG A 241 6.14 -1.47 -15.59
N SER A 242 5.49 -1.36 -16.74
CA SER A 242 5.43 -2.43 -17.73
C SER A 242 6.75 -2.67 -18.48
N LEU A 243 7.70 -1.75 -18.44
CA LEU A 243 9.02 -1.92 -19.09
C LEU A 243 9.91 -2.95 -18.39
N LEU A 244 9.67 -3.24 -17.10
CA LEU A 244 10.52 -4.11 -16.30
C LEU A 244 10.70 -5.50 -16.95
N GLY A 245 11.93 -6.02 -16.92
CA GLY A 245 12.28 -7.34 -17.44
C GLY A 245 13.06 -7.33 -18.75
N THR A 246 13.03 -8.45 -19.48
CA THR A 246 13.85 -8.68 -20.69
C THR A 246 12.99 -8.67 -21.96
N TRP A 247 13.45 -7.95 -22.96
CA TRP A 247 12.78 -7.72 -24.24
C TRP A 247 13.66 -8.15 -25.41
N LYS A 248 13.01 -8.63 -26.48
CA LYS A 248 13.65 -8.80 -27.79
C LYS A 248 13.67 -7.44 -28.49
N LEU A 249 14.86 -6.94 -28.81
CA LEU A 249 15.05 -5.66 -29.47
C LEU A 249 15.49 -5.87 -30.91
N LYS A 250 14.79 -5.23 -31.85
CA LYS A 250 15.17 -5.13 -33.26
C LYS A 250 15.01 -3.70 -33.72
N ARG A 251 16.00 -3.16 -34.42
CA ARG A 251 15.99 -1.78 -34.91
C ARG A 251 16.64 -1.71 -36.29
N SER A 252 15.99 -1.02 -37.22
CA SER A 252 16.60 -0.63 -38.49
C SER A 252 17.08 0.82 -38.39
N LEU A 253 18.32 1.06 -38.77
CA LEU A 253 18.98 2.37 -38.72
C LEU A 253 19.19 2.84 -40.16
N ASP A 254 18.56 3.95 -40.54
CA ASP A 254 18.82 4.63 -41.80
C ASP A 254 19.62 5.91 -41.53
N SER A 255 20.93 5.86 -41.79
CA SER A 255 21.82 6.99 -41.59
C SER A 255 21.70 7.98 -42.75
N LYS A 256 21.45 9.26 -42.42
CA LYS A 256 21.55 10.36 -43.39
C LYS A 256 22.97 10.88 -43.57
N LEU A 257 23.91 10.41 -42.76
CA LEU A 257 25.32 10.81 -42.81
C LEU A 257 26.11 9.79 -43.62
N PRO A 258 26.85 10.20 -44.67
CA PRO A 258 27.66 9.28 -45.48
C PRO A 258 28.73 8.53 -44.67
N SER A 259 29.16 9.08 -43.53
CA SER A 259 30.17 8.52 -42.64
C SER A 259 29.65 7.41 -41.72
N HIS A 260 28.32 7.25 -41.59
CA HIS A 260 27.72 6.27 -40.69
C HIS A 260 26.91 5.27 -41.50
N PRO A 261 27.19 3.96 -41.37
CA PRO A 261 26.46 2.96 -42.12
C PRO A 261 25.02 2.83 -41.62
N SER A 262 24.07 2.80 -42.55
CA SER A 262 22.75 2.22 -42.30
C SER A 262 22.89 0.72 -41.99
N GLY A 263 21.91 0.13 -41.32
CA GLY A 263 21.96 -1.29 -40.98
C GLY A 263 20.86 -1.75 -40.05
N HIS A 264 21.01 -2.96 -39.53
CA HIS A 264 20.04 -3.60 -38.65
C HIS A 264 20.69 -4.06 -37.35
N PHE A 265 20.11 -3.66 -36.22
CA PHE A 265 20.47 -4.14 -34.89
C PHE A 265 19.46 -5.20 -34.44
N SER A 266 19.96 -6.31 -33.90
CA SER A 266 19.14 -7.34 -33.25
C SER A 266 19.81 -7.77 -31.94
N GLY A 267 19.04 -7.83 -30.87
CA GLY A 267 19.56 -8.15 -29.55
C GLY A 267 18.49 -8.23 -28.48
N THR A 268 18.90 -7.94 -27.25
CA THR A 268 18.02 -7.85 -26.08
C THR A 268 18.13 -6.48 -25.43
N ALA A 269 17.02 -6.06 -24.83
CA ALA A 269 16.96 -4.92 -23.94
C ALA A 269 16.47 -5.39 -22.58
N GLN A 270 17.12 -4.95 -21.51
CA GLN A 270 16.76 -5.30 -20.14
C GLN A 270 16.49 -4.03 -19.36
N PHE A 271 15.37 -3.99 -18.66
CA PHE A 271 15.09 -2.99 -17.63
C PHE A 271 15.20 -3.68 -16.28
N LEU A 272 16.14 -3.21 -15.47
CA LEU A 272 16.45 -3.77 -14.16
C LEU A 272 16.14 -2.73 -13.07
N LEU A 273 15.52 -3.16 -11.97
CA LEU A 273 15.38 -2.30 -10.80
C LEU A 273 16.75 -1.80 -10.33
N ARG A 274 16.78 -0.55 -9.90
CA ARG A 274 17.91 0.05 -9.21
C ARG A 274 17.40 1.04 -8.18
N ASP A 275 18.25 1.32 -7.20
CA ASP A 275 18.04 2.46 -6.33
C ASP A 275 18.12 3.74 -7.17
N ALA A 276 17.17 4.63 -6.92
CA ALA A 276 17.13 5.90 -7.60
C ALA A 276 18.20 6.86 -7.09
N THR A 277 18.67 7.74 -7.96
CA THR A 277 19.86 8.57 -7.75
C THR A 277 19.59 10.03 -8.05
N ALA A 278 20.35 10.92 -7.41
CA ALA A 278 20.24 12.36 -7.68
C ALA A 278 20.82 12.78 -9.04
N ASP A 279 21.55 11.89 -9.71
CA ASP A 279 22.27 12.18 -10.95
C ASP A 279 21.31 12.59 -12.07
N GLY A 280 21.61 13.69 -12.76
CA GLY A 280 20.78 14.22 -13.86
C GLY A 280 19.49 14.95 -13.43
N LEU A 281 19.08 14.93 -12.16
CA LEU A 281 17.92 15.71 -11.69
C LEU A 281 18.16 17.22 -11.78
N GLN A 282 19.41 17.66 -11.61
CA GLN A 282 19.82 19.06 -11.72
C GLN A 282 19.68 19.61 -13.15
N CYS A 283 19.67 18.75 -14.16
CA CYS A 283 19.48 19.14 -15.56
C CYS A 283 17.99 19.20 -15.96
N ALA A 284 17.12 18.53 -15.20
CA ALA A 284 15.67 18.51 -15.43
C ALA A 284 14.95 19.72 -14.78
N SER A 285 15.60 20.44 -13.86
CA SER A 285 15.09 21.69 -13.30
C SER A 285 15.35 22.86 -14.25
N SER A 286 14.61 22.92 -15.36
CA SER A 286 14.55 24.13 -16.18
C SER A 286 13.68 25.20 -15.49
N SER A 287 14.12 26.45 -15.64
CA SER A 287 13.78 27.65 -14.87
C SER A 287 12.35 28.20 -14.98
N ASP A 288 11.41 27.50 -15.63
CA ASP A 288 10.03 27.97 -15.87
C ASP A 288 8.94 27.00 -15.41
N SER A 289 9.30 25.90 -14.73
CA SER A 289 8.31 25.01 -14.11
C SER A 289 8.21 25.34 -12.63
N VAL A 290 6.97 25.45 -12.14
CA VAL A 290 6.63 25.59 -10.71
C VAL A 290 7.65 24.80 -9.91
N ALA A 291 8.48 25.53 -9.18
CA ALA A 291 9.55 24.94 -8.40
C ALA A 291 8.96 23.75 -7.63
N PRO A 292 9.60 22.56 -7.65
CA PRO A 292 9.28 21.59 -6.62
C PRO A 292 9.41 22.37 -5.32
N SER A 293 8.34 22.45 -4.53
CA SER A 293 8.44 23.02 -3.21
C SER A 293 9.65 22.34 -2.57
N VAL A 294 10.57 23.16 -2.07
CA VAL A 294 11.84 22.77 -1.44
C VAL A 294 11.55 22.10 -0.09
N THR A 295 10.51 21.28 -0.03
CA THR A 295 9.96 20.65 1.17
C THR A 295 9.92 19.13 1.08
N ASP A 296 10.45 18.51 0.01
CA ASP A 296 10.75 17.08 0.08
C ASP A 296 12.05 16.69 -0.64
N PRO A 297 13.20 16.76 0.05
CA PRO A 297 14.50 16.32 -0.45
C PRO A 297 14.63 14.78 -0.65
N GLY A 298 13.54 14.02 -0.50
CA GLY A 298 13.61 12.59 -0.18
C GLY A 298 13.19 11.59 -1.27
N ASP A 299 12.57 12.01 -2.37
CA ASP A 299 12.07 11.05 -3.38
C ASP A 299 12.74 11.25 -4.76
N PRO A 300 13.82 10.50 -5.05
CA PRO A 300 14.49 10.52 -6.35
C PRO A 300 13.66 9.89 -7.49
N GLY A 301 12.41 9.47 -7.23
CA GLY A 301 11.53 8.80 -8.18
C GLY A 301 11.91 7.32 -8.35
N GLN A 302 11.31 6.67 -9.33
CA GLN A 302 11.63 5.27 -9.66
C GLN A 302 12.60 5.21 -10.83
N GLU A 303 13.63 4.36 -10.73
CA GLU A 303 14.64 4.21 -11.77
C GLU A 303 14.81 2.76 -12.23
N TYR A 304 15.03 2.60 -13.53
CA TYR A 304 15.52 1.37 -14.12
C TYR A 304 16.90 1.58 -14.75
N LEU A 305 17.79 0.61 -14.54
CA LEU A 305 18.95 0.45 -15.39
C LEU A 305 18.51 -0.25 -16.68
N TYR A 306 18.57 0.49 -17.78
CA TYR A 306 18.40 -0.10 -19.10
C TYR A 306 19.74 -0.60 -19.62
N ILE A 307 19.76 -1.83 -20.12
CA ILE A 307 20.92 -2.43 -20.82
C ILE A 307 20.44 -2.95 -22.16
N GLU A 308 21.02 -2.44 -23.24
CA GLU A 308 20.89 -3.00 -24.60
C GLU A 308 22.16 -3.72 -24.96
N GLU A 309 22.02 -4.95 -25.46
CA GLU A 309 23.14 -5.76 -25.92
C GLU A 309 22.72 -6.60 -27.12
N GLY A 310 23.53 -6.59 -28.16
CA GLY A 310 23.29 -7.35 -29.38
C GLY A 310 24.24 -6.99 -30.50
N GLU A 311 23.84 -7.35 -31.70
CA GLU A 311 24.68 -7.25 -32.89
C GLU A 311 24.08 -6.23 -33.87
N PHE A 312 24.91 -5.31 -34.34
CA PHE A 312 24.58 -4.44 -35.46
C PHE A 312 25.25 -4.97 -36.74
N LYS A 313 24.43 -5.15 -37.78
CA LYS A 313 24.85 -5.50 -39.13
C LYS A 313 24.67 -4.29 -40.04
N ALA A 314 25.78 -3.68 -40.43
CA ALA A 314 25.80 -2.60 -41.39
C ALA A 314 25.44 -3.11 -42.80
N SER A 315 24.81 -2.26 -43.61
CA SER A 315 24.45 -2.58 -45.01
C SER A 315 25.68 -2.84 -45.89
N ASN A 316 26.86 -2.38 -45.49
CA ASN A 316 28.13 -2.67 -46.18
C ASN A 316 28.77 -4.00 -45.74
N GLY A 317 28.08 -4.81 -44.94
CA GLY A 317 28.54 -6.14 -44.50
C GLY A 317 29.36 -6.14 -43.21
N LEU A 318 29.69 -4.98 -42.63
CA LEU A 318 30.34 -4.92 -41.33
C LEU A 318 29.40 -5.37 -40.22
N VAL A 319 29.93 -6.14 -39.27
CA VAL A 319 29.19 -6.63 -38.11
C VAL A 319 29.95 -6.25 -36.85
N PHE A 320 29.28 -5.66 -35.88
CA PHE A 320 29.88 -5.36 -34.58
C PHE A 320 28.90 -5.57 -33.44
N GLN A 321 29.45 -5.97 -32.29
CA GLN A 321 28.71 -6.02 -31.04
C GLN A 321 28.46 -4.60 -30.56
N ALA A 322 27.21 -4.31 -30.21
CA ALA A 322 26.79 -3.03 -29.70
C ALA A 322 26.15 -3.22 -28.33
N ARG A 323 26.64 -2.42 -27.38
CA ARG A 323 26.13 -2.38 -26.01
C ARG A 323 25.88 -0.94 -25.59
N ARG A 324 24.73 -0.69 -24.98
CA ARG A 324 24.37 0.63 -24.45
C ARG A 324 23.74 0.48 -23.08
N ARG A 325 23.91 1.51 -22.25
CA ARG A 325 23.29 1.59 -20.93
C ARG A 325 22.72 2.97 -20.73
N TYR A 326 21.52 3.03 -20.17
CA TYR A 326 20.81 4.27 -19.86
C TYR A 326 20.13 4.13 -18.50
N ILE A 327 19.83 5.26 -17.86
CA ILE A 327 19.00 5.30 -16.67
C ILE A 327 17.65 5.81 -17.11
N TRP A 328 16.61 4.99 -16.97
CA TRP A 328 15.24 5.42 -17.20
C TRP A 328 14.64 5.84 -15.87
N ARG A 329 13.99 6.99 -15.82
CA ARG A 329 13.40 7.53 -14.58
C ARG A 329 11.93 7.88 -14.78
N TYR A 330 11.11 7.52 -13.80
CA TYR A 330 9.72 7.97 -13.66
C TYR A 330 9.60 9.02 -12.55
N ASP A 331 9.00 10.17 -12.89
CA ASP A 331 8.65 11.24 -11.95
C ASP A 331 7.14 11.18 -11.66
N GLU A 332 6.78 10.82 -10.44
CA GLU A 332 5.37 10.67 -10.02
C GLU A 332 4.61 12.00 -9.96
N LYS A 333 5.29 13.09 -9.59
CA LYS A 333 4.64 14.42 -9.47
C LYS A 333 4.22 14.90 -10.85
N ARG A 334 5.14 14.81 -11.82
CA ARG A 334 4.90 15.22 -13.21
C ARG A 334 4.19 14.16 -14.05
N ASP A 335 4.19 12.91 -13.60
CA ASP A 335 3.73 11.75 -14.35
C ASP A 335 4.42 11.64 -15.73
N THR A 336 5.76 11.62 -15.71
CA THR A 336 6.58 11.60 -16.94
C THR A 336 7.74 10.60 -16.85
N ILE A 337 8.18 10.11 -18.01
CA ILE A 337 9.36 9.22 -18.13
C ILE A 337 10.49 10.00 -18.82
N SER A 338 11.71 9.86 -18.30
CA SER A 338 12.94 10.44 -18.86
C SER A 338 14.06 9.40 -18.94
N VAL A 339 15.12 9.70 -19.72
CA VAL A 339 16.29 8.85 -20.01
C VAL A 339 17.58 9.64 -19.86
#